data_AF-A0A914B3V4-F1
#
_entry.id   AF-A0A914B3V4-F1
#
_cell.length_a   1.000
_cell.length_b   1.000
_cell.length_c   1.000
_cell.angle_alpha   90.00
_cell.angle_beta   90.00
_cell.angle_gamma   90.00
#
_symmetry.space_group_name_H-M   'P 1'
#
loop_
_entity.id
_entity.type
_entity.pdbx_description
1 polymer ?
#
loop_
_entity_poly.entity_id
_entity_poly.type
_entity_poly.pdbx_seq_one_letter_code
_entity_poly.pdbx_strand_id
1 'polypeptide(L)'
;MKFSTAIALWVLLPGLSGIHSLKTKCADEPCENGAACADSQSDNTYYCFCPAEFTGRNCETRIEEMNNPCDPNPCPDSQTCFRSSGTNSNAYICY
;
A
#
# COMPACT_ATOMS: atom_id res chain seq x y z
N MET A 1 8.44 48.20 33.61
CA MET A 1 8.97 47.19 34.54
C MET A 1 7.80 46.65 35.37
N LYS A 2 7.33 45.42 35.09
CA LYS A 2 6.33 44.70 35.91
C LYS A 2 6.92 43.32 36.18
N PHE A 3 7.13 42.99 37.46
CA PHE A 3 7.79 41.78 37.90
C PHE A 3 6.87 40.57 37.70
N SER A 4 7.29 39.66 36.82
CA SER A 4 6.66 38.38 36.54
C SER A 4 7.12 37.38 37.60
N THR A 5 6.36 37.22 38.68
CA THR A 5 6.64 36.22 39.72
C THR A 5 6.12 34.85 39.27
N ALA A 6 7.05 33.92 39.10
CA ALA A 6 6.79 32.50 38.89
C ALA A 6 6.07 31.88 40.09
N ILE A 7 5.13 30.97 39.83
CA ILE A 7 4.93 29.64 40.45
C ILE A 7 4.00 28.89 39.49
N ALA A 8 4.58 28.02 38.65
CA ALA A 8 3.84 27.07 37.83
C ALA A 8 3.48 25.86 38.70
N LEU A 9 2.33 25.91 39.39
CA LEU A 9 1.80 24.82 40.21
C LEU A 9 0.48 24.28 39.63
N TRP A 10 0.48 23.73 38.42
CA TRP A 10 -0.62 22.86 37.93
C TRP A 10 -0.13 21.79 36.93
N VAL A 11 1.03 21.17 37.18
CA VAL A 11 1.43 19.95 36.43
C VAL A 11 0.95 18.72 37.19
N LEU A 12 -0.36 18.53 37.36
CA LEU A 12 -0.95 17.27 37.87
C LEU A 12 -2.39 17.09 37.41
N LEU A 13 -2.59 16.87 36.11
CA LEU A 13 -3.63 15.94 35.68
C LEU A 13 -2.90 14.74 35.06
N PRO A 14 -2.98 13.53 35.64
CA PRO A 14 -2.68 12.30 34.91
C PRO A 14 -3.80 12.11 33.89
N GLY A 15 -3.73 12.89 32.81
CA GLY A 15 -4.72 13.02 31.74
C GLY A 15 -4.07 13.15 30.37
N LEU A 16 -2.79 12.81 30.25
CA LEU A 16 -2.20 12.45 28.97
C LEU A 16 -2.48 10.96 28.75
N SER A 17 -3.74 10.65 28.48
CA SER A 17 -4.14 9.40 27.87
C SER A 17 -3.31 9.26 26.60
N GLY A 18 -2.28 8.41 26.66
CA GLY A 18 -1.42 7.97 25.56
C GLY A 18 -1.23 8.98 24.43
N ILE A 19 -0.06 9.64 24.41
CA ILE A 19 0.59 9.87 23.12
C ILE A 19 1.07 8.52 22.58
N HIS A 20 0.13 7.61 22.31
CA HIS A 20 0.37 6.58 21.32
C HIS A 20 0.55 7.40 20.05
N SER A 21 1.82 7.62 19.69
CA SER A 21 2.20 8.21 18.42
C SER A 21 1.32 7.52 17.40
N LEU A 22 0.31 8.24 16.90
CA LEU A 22 -0.70 7.72 16.00
C LEU A 22 -0.02 7.60 14.64
N LYS A 23 1.04 6.79 14.59
CA LYS A 23 1.73 6.42 13.38
C LYS A 23 0.81 5.40 12.73
N THR A 24 -0.26 5.92 12.14
CA THR A 24 -1.07 5.16 11.20
C THR A 24 -0.12 4.70 10.11
N LYS A 25 -0.22 3.43 9.74
CA LYS A 25 0.60 2.92 8.63
C LYS A 25 0.15 3.56 7.31
N CYS A 26 -1.07 4.08 7.27
CA CYS A 26 -1.57 4.90 6.18
C CYS A 26 -0.97 6.31 6.09
N ALA A 27 -0.31 6.84 7.14
CA ALA A 27 0.32 8.16 7.07
C ALA A 27 1.49 8.21 6.07
N ASP A 28 2.13 7.07 5.82
CA ASP A 28 3.21 6.93 4.84
C ASP A 28 2.66 6.77 3.40
N GLU A 29 1.34 6.93 3.20
CA GLU A 29 0.61 6.75 1.93
C GLU A 29 1.05 5.50 1.14
N PRO A 30 1.01 4.30 1.75
CA PRO A 30 1.59 3.12 1.13
C PRO A 30 0.76 2.59 -0.06
N CYS A 31 -0.52 2.93 -0.16
CA CYS A 31 -1.41 2.38 -1.18
C CYS A 31 -1.29 3.18 -2.48
N GLU A 32 -1.04 2.49 -3.59
CA GLU A 32 -0.82 3.04 -4.91
C GLU A 32 -2.13 3.08 -5.74
N ASN A 33 -2.06 3.69 -6.92
CA ASN A 33 -3.10 3.63 -7.96
C ASN A 33 -4.51 4.07 -7.51
N GLY A 34 -4.57 5.01 -6.55
CA GLY A 34 -5.83 5.56 -6.04
C GLY A 34 -6.57 4.64 -5.06
N ALA A 35 -5.88 3.64 -4.50
CA ALA A 35 -6.44 2.77 -3.47
C ALA A 35 -6.65 3.50 -2.14
N ALA A 36 -7.73 3.15 -1.43
CA ALA A 36 -7.99 3.69 -0.10
C ALA A 36 -7.21 2.90 0.96
N CYS A 37 -6.63 3.57 1.96
CA CYS A 37 -5.89 2.94 3.04
C CYS A 37 -6.71 2.90 4.34
N ALA A 38 -6.67 1.78 5.06
CA ALA A 38 -7.19 1.67 6.42
C ALA A 38 -6.18 1.01 7.37
N ASP A 39 -6.08 1.56 8.59
CA ASP A 39 -5.27 0.97 9.64
C ASP A 39 -5.94 -0.27 10.24
N SER A 40 -5.15 -1.31 10.47
CA SER A 40 -5.58 -2.51 11.19
C SER A 40 -5.41 -2.31 12.69
N GLN A 41 -6.46 -2.64 13.45
CA GLN A 41 -6.51 -2.46 14.89
C GLN A 41 -5.61 -3.42 15.69
N SER A 42 -5.20 -4.57 15.12
CA SER A 42 -4.55 -5.64 15.90
C SER A 42 -3.02 -5.62 15.87
N ASP A 43 -2.39 -5.13 14.80
CA ASP A 43 -0.97 -5.47 14.56
C ASP A 43 -0.08 -4.31 14.10
N ASN A 44 -0.52 -3.05 14.24
CA ASN A 44 0.19 -1.92 13.64
C ASN A 44 0.43 -2.16 12.14
N THR A 45 -0.57 -2.71 11.47
CA THR A 45 -0.57 -3.02 10.03
C THR A 45 -1.60 -2.14 9.32
N TYR A 46 -1.59 -2.15 8.00
CA TYR A 46 -2.58 -1.47 7.16
C TYR A 46 -3.16 -2.45 6.14
N TYR A 47 -4.28 -2.05 5.57
CA TYR A 47 -4.91 -2.70 4.44
C TYR A 47 -5.21 -1.66 3.36
N CYS A 48 -4.94 -2.02 2.11
CA CYS A 48 -5.30 -1.21 0.94
C CYS A 48 -6.54 -1.79 0.28
N PHE A 49 -7.54 -0.95 0.05
CA PHE A 49 -8.71 -1.28 -0.76
C PHE A 49 -8.39 -1.00 -2.22
N CYS A 50 -7.96 -2.04 -2.93
CA CYS A 50 -7.58 -1.91 -4.33
C CYS A 50 -8.81 -1.65 -5.23
N PRO A 51 -8.67 -0.76 -6.23
CA PRO A 51 -9.63 -0.67 -7.32
C PRO A 51 -9.71 -1.99 -8.09
N ALA A 52 -10.80 -2.18 -8.84
CA ALA A 52 -11.08 -3.43 -9.55
C ALA A 52 -9.98 -3.87 -10.53
N GLU A 53 -9.14 -2.95 -11.02
CA GLU A 53 -8.08 -3.22 -11.99
C GLU A 53 -6.71 -3.48 -11.34
N PHE A 54 -6.59 -3.39 -10.01
CA PHE A 54 -5.31 -3.50 -9.29
C PHE A 54 -5.33 -4.53 -8.17
N THR A 55 -4.16 -5.02 -7.81
CA THR A 55 -3.93 -6.04 -6.78
C THR A 55 -2.52 -5.90 -6.20
N GLY A 56 -2.17 -6.74 -5.24
CA GLY A 56 -0.96 -6.63 -4.44
C GLY A 56 -1.23 -6.07 -3.05
N ARG A 57 -0.20 -5.98 -2.21
CA ARG A 57 -0.34 -5.49 -0.83
C ARG A 57 -0.67 -4.00 -0.81
N ASN A 58 -0.13 -3.29 -1.79
CA ASN A 58 -0.16 -1.85 -1.95
C ASN A 58 -0.99 -1.46 -3.17
N CYS A 59 -1.68 -2.41 -3.83
CA CYS A 59 -2.39 -2.20 -5.09
C CYS A 59 -1.46 -1.73 -6.22
N GLU A 60 -0.21 -2.22 -6.19
CA GLU A 60 0.86 -1.84 -7.10
C GLU A 60 0.81 -2.57 -8.45
N THR A 61 0.12 -3.72 -8.51
CA THR A 61 0.10 -4.59 -9.70
C THR A 61 -1.23 -4.46 -10.44
N ARG A 62 -1.20 -4.27 -11.76
CA ARG A 62 -2.41 -4.27 -12.59
C ARG A 62 -2.85 -5.70 -12.87
N ILE A 63 -4.14 -6.00 -12.72
CA ILE A 63 -4.66 -7.37 -12.91
C ILE A 63 -4.50 -7.85 -14.35
N GLU A 64 -4.61 -6.94 -15.32
CA GLU A 64 -4.37 -7.31 -16.73
C GLU A 64 -2.91 -7.70 -17.02
N GLU A 65 -1.94 -7.18 -16.25
CA GLU A 65 -0.54 -7.60 -16.32
C GLU A 65 -0.38 -9.01 -15.76
N MET A 66 -1.09 -9.35 -14.67
CA MET A 66 -1.12 -10.73 -14.15
C MET A 66 -1.77 -11.73 -15.12
N ASN A 67 -2.68 -11.27 -15.98
CA ASN A 67 -3.30 -12.09 -17.01
C ASN A 67 -2.53 -12.04 -18.34
N ASN A 68 -1.39 -11.35 -18.38
CA ASN A 68 -0.51 -11.34 -19.53
C ASN A 68 0.52 -12.47 -19.40
N PRO A 69 0.40 -13.56 -20.16
CA PRO A 69 1.39 -14.65 -20.10
C PRO A 69 2.77 -14.25 -20.63
N CYS A 70 2.91 -13.05 -21.21
CA CYS A 70 4.18 -12.48 -21.65
C CYS A 70 4.86 -11.58 -20.62
N ASP A 71 4.32 -11.47 -19.40
CA ASP A 71 4.90 -10.65 -18.34
C ASP A 71 5.05 -11.43 -17.01
N PRO A 72 6.28 -11.70 -16.53
CA PRO A 72 7.55 -11.43 -17.21
C PRO A 72 7.74 -12.32 -18.44
N ASN A 73 8.54 -11.87 -19.42
CA ASN A 73 8.73 -12.60 -20.69
C ASN A 73 9.20 -14.05 -20.43
N PRO A 74 8.37 -15.07 -20.73
CA PRO A 74 8.71 -16.47 -20.49
C PRO A 74 9.61 -17.06 -21.60
N CYS A 75 9.82 -16.35 -22.70
CA CYS A 75 10.53 -16.85 -23.86
C CYS A 75 12.06 -16.80 -23.65
N PRO A 76 12.79 -17.87 -24.04
CA PRO A 76 14.24 -17.89 -23.91
C PRO A 76 14.93 -16.98 -24.93
N ASP A 77 16.19 -16.63 -24.66
CA ASP A 77 17.09 -15.90 -25.57
C ASP A 77 16.55 -14.55 -26.05
N SER A 78 15.75 -13.86 -25.23
CA SER A 78 15.13 -12.57 -25.56
C SER A 78 14.21 -12.61 -26.79
N GLN A 79 13.63 -13.78 -27.09
CA GLN A 79 12.59 -13.92 -28.11
C GLN A 79 11.37 -13.04 -27.81
N THR A 80 10.63 -12.71 -28.87
CA THR A 80 9.43 -11.89 -28.75
C THR A 80 8.24 -12.76 -28.36
N CYS A 81 7.61 -12.45 -27.23
CA CYS A 81 6.41 -13.15 -26.76
C CYS A 81 5.14 -12.55 -27.37
N PHE A 82 4.23 -13.42 -27.79
CA PHE A 82 2.89 -13.04 -28.25
C PHE A 82 1.84 -13.87 -27.51
N ARG A 83 0.72 -13.24 -27.15
CA ARG A 83 -0.44 -13.95 -26.59
C ARG A 83 -1.04 -14.86 -27.66
N SER A 84 -1.14 -16.14 -27.35
CA SER A 84 -1.75 -17.12 -28.25
C SER A 84 -3.27 -16.96 -28.19
N SER A 85 -3.90 -16.69 -29.33
CA SER A 85 -5.35 -16.45 -29.43
C SER A 85 -6.22 -17.72 -29.32
N GLY A 86 -5.67 -18.81 -28.75
CA GLY A 86 -6.37 -20.07 -28.56
C GLY A 86 -7.40 -20.03 -27.43
N THR A 87 -8.11 -21.14 -27.23
CA THR A 87 -9.14 -21.33 -26.17
C THR A 87 -8.62 -21.21 -24.73
N ASN A 88 -7.33 -20.98 -24.53
CA ASN A 88 -6.69 -20.83 -23.22
C ASN A 88 -6.20 -19.40 -23.06
N SER A 89 -6.83 -18.63 -22.17
CA SER A 89 -6.51 -17.21 -21.90
C SER A 89 -5.08 -16.95 -21.40
N ASN A 90 -4.36 -18.01 -21.01
CA ASN A 90 -2.98 -17.97 -20.52
C ASN A 90 -1.96 -18.58 -21.50
N ALA A 91 -2.34 -18.84 -22.76
CA ALA A 91 -1.41 -19.39 -23.75
C ALA A 91 -0.54 -18.29 -24.39
N TYR A 92 0.73 -18.60 -24.65
CA TYR A 92 1.69 -17.73 -25.33
C TYR A 92 2.52 -18.49 -26.37
N ILE A 93 3.14 -17.76 -27.28
CA ILE A 93 4.07 -18.26 -28.29
C ILE A 93 5.31 -17.35 -28.36
N CYS A 94 6.46 -17.94 -28.68
CA CYS A 94 7.75 -17.27 -28.78
C CYS A 94 8.25 -17.28 -30.23
N TYR A 95 8.82 -16.17 -30.69
CA TYR A 95 9.46 -16.03 -32.00
C TYR A 95 10.84 -15.38 -31.89
#